data_AF-A0A239HJG4-F1
#
_entry.id   AF-A0A239HJG4-F1
#
_cell.length_a   1.000
_cell.length_b   1.000
_cell.length_c   1.000
_cell.angle_alpha   90.00
_cell.angle_beta   90.00
_cell.angle_gamma   90.00
#
_symmetry.space_group_name_H-M   'P 1'
#
loop_
_entity.id
_entity.type
_entity.pdbx_description
1 polymer ?
#
loop_
_entity_poly.entity_id
_entity_poly.type
_entity_poly.pdbx_seq_one_letter_code
_entity_poly.pdbx_strand_id
1 'polypeptide(L)'
;MSSTPAFVSADPALFNPQSGRLDASHIASDIQLPVSTIAMAIGKKAPSVRKHPDASSLQPELRRVYRIWVAIVELHAGNKKRARIFLNAPNKHLENQAPVEFIEKGDLKPLEGLVEAINARQPV
;
A
#
# COMPACT_ATOMS: atom_id res chain seq x y z
N MET A 1 19.03 8.14 25.52
CA MET A 1 19.12 8.54 24.10
C MET A 1 17.70 8.71 23.63
N SER A 2 17.30 9.95 23.34
CA SER A 2 15.92 10.30 23.03
C SER A 2 15.52 9.75 21.66
N SER A 3 14.54 8.85 21.62
CA SER A 3 13.86 8.46 20.39
C SER A 3 13.14 9.69 19.84
N THR A 4 13.69 10.29 18.79
CA THR A 4 12.93 11.20 17.96
C THR A 4 11.76 10.39 17.40
N PRO A 5 10.49 10.80 17.57
CA PRO A 5 9.43 10.18 16.80
C PRO A 5 9.75 10.56 15.35
N ALA A 6 10.24 9.60 14.57
CA ALA A 6 10.38 9.78 13.14
C ALA A 6 8.96 9.99 12.64
N PHE A 7 8.56 11.25 12.43
CA PHE A 7 7.42 11.53 11.59
C PHE A 7 7.72 10.81 10.28
N VAL A 8 7.02 9.69 10.03
CA VAL A 8 7.10 8.98 8.77
C VAL A 8 6.79 10.01 7.70
N SER A 9 7.84 10.47 7.01
CA SER A 9 7.68 11.45 5.95
C SER A 9 6.88 10.73 4.88
N ALA A 10 5.63 11.15 4.69
CA ALA A 10 4.78 10.60 3.66
C ALA A 10 5.51 10.73 2.32
N ASP A 11 5.72 9.62 1.61
CA ASP A 11 6.41 9.63 0.32
C ASP A 11 5.62 10.49 -0.67
N PRO A 12 6.11 11.69 -1.03
CA PRO A 12 5.34 12.62 -1.85
C PRO A 12 5.03 12.05 -3.23
N ALA A 13 5.79 11.06 -3.70
CA ALA A 13 5.56 10.40 -4.98
C ALA A 13 4.21 9.66 -5.05
N LEU A 14 3.61 9.32 -3.91
CA LEU A 14 2.32 8.60 -3.85
C LEU A 14 1.09 9.53 -3.88
N PHE A 15 1.32 10.84 -3.86
CA PHE A 15 0.27 11.86 -3.81
C PHE A 15 0.18 12.59 -5.14
N ASN A 16 -1.01 13.10 -5.44
CA ASN A 16 -1.19 14.07 -6.49
C ASN A 16 -0.58 15.42 -6.05
N PRO A 17 0.37 16.00 -6.82
CA PRO A 17 1.09 17.20 -6.39
C PRO A 17 0.23 18.46 -6.33
N GLN A 18 -0.92 18.48 -7.02
CA GLN A 18 -1.82 19.64 -7.03
C GLN A 18 -2.84 19.57 -5.89
N SER A 19 -3.44 18.41 -5.65
CA SER A 19 -4.51 18.25 -4.65
C SER A 19 -4.00 17.82 -3.27
N GLY A 20 -2.77 17.30 -3.17
CA GLY A 20 -2.20 16.72 -1.96
C GLY A 20 -2.88 15.42 -1.50
N ARG A 21 -3.73 14.83 -2.34
CA ARG A 21 -4.46 13.59 -2.04
C ARG A 21 -3.70 12.36 -2.55
N LEU A 22 -3.98 11.18 -2.00
CA LEU A 22 -3.44 9.93 -2.54
C LEU A 22 -3.93 9.75 -3.98
N ASP A 23 -3.03 9.36 -4.88
CA ASP A 23 -3.33 9.13 -6.28
C ASP A 23 -3.21 7.63 -6.59
N ALA A 24 -4.32 7.02 -7.03
CA ALA A 24 -4.37 5.59 -7.34
C ALA A 24 -3.38 5.18 -8.45
N SER A 25 -3.09 6.07 -9.40
CA SER A 25 -2.14 5.80 -10.49
C SER A 25 -0.71 5.86 -10.00
N HIS A 26 -0.39 6.79 -9.10
CA HIS A 26 0.92 6.86 -8.49
C HIS A 26 1.20 5.66 -7.59
N ILE A 27 0.23 5.27 -6.75
CA ILE A 27 0.31 4.04 -5.94
C ILE A 27 0.52 2.82 -6.82
N ALA A 28 -0.27 2.67 -7.89
CA ALA A 28 -0.13 1.57 -8.85
C ALA A 28 1.28 1.51 -9.45
N SER A 29 1.80 2.67 -9.89
CA SER A 29 3.12 2.79 -10.48
C SER A 29 4.24 2.41 -9.50
N ASP A 30 4.13 2.82 -8.24
CA ASP A 30 5.16 2.58 -7.23
C ASP A 30 5.24 1.09 -6.82
N ILE A 31 4.08 0.44 -6.71
CA ILE A 31 3.95 -1.00 -6.45
C ILE A 31 4.29 -1.82 -7.71
N GLN A 32 4.24 -1.21 -8.90
CA GLN A 32 4.36 -1.86 -10.22
C GLN A 32 3.18 -2.79 -10.54
N LEU A 33 1.97 -2.33 -10.24
CA LEU A 33 0.71 -3.00 -10.59
C LEU A 33 -0.09 -2.16 -11.59
N PRO A 34 -0.97 -2.78 -12.39
CA PRO A 34 -1.96 -2.04 -13.17
C PRO A 34 -2.90 -1.22 -12.28
N VAL A 35 -3.32 -0.04 -12.74
CA VAL A 35 -4.35 0.78 -12.02
C VAL A 35 -5.66 0.00 -11.82
N SER A 36 -5.98 -0.95 -12.69
CA SER A 36 -7.14 -1.83 -12.50
C SER A 36 -7.03 -2.73 -11.27
N THR A 37 -5.82 -3.15 -10.89
CA THR A 37 -5.58 -3.92 -9.69
C THR A 37 -5.82 -3.07 -8.44
N ILE A 38 -5.34 -1.82 -8.44
CA ILE A 38 -5.66 -0.88 -7.36
C ILE A 38 -7.16 -0.58 -7.31
N ALA A 39 -7.80 -0.39 -8.47
CA ALA A 39 -9.25 -0.18 -8.54
C ALA A 39 -10.04 -1.36 -7.94
N MET A 40 -9.63 -2.60 -8.24
CA MET A 40 -10.19 -3.80 -7.63
C MET A 40 -9.97 -3.81 -6.12
N ALA A 41 -8.75 -3.51 -5.68
CA ALA A 41 -8.37 -3.46 -4.27
C ALA A 41 -9.23 -2.50 -3.43
N ILE A 42 -9.67 -1.38 -4.04
CA ILE A 42 -10.51 -0.39 -3.38
C ILE A 42 -12.01 -0.54 -3.69
N GLY A 43 -12.41 -1.64 -4.33
CA GLY A 43 -13.81 -1.93 -4.66
C GLY A 43 -14.44 -0.94 -5.66
N LYS A 44 -13.67 -0.44 -6.64
CA LYS A 44 -14.12 0.54 -7.64
C LYS A 44 -13.88 0.06 -9.07
N LYS A 45 -14.62 0.63 -10.01
CA LYS A 45 -14.48 0.33 -11.45
C LYS A 45 -13.23 0.99 -12.01
N ALA A 46 -12.38 0.21 -12.67
CA ALA A 46 -11.10 0.70 -13.23
C ALA A 46 -11.21 1.93 -14.16
N PRO A 47 -12.21 2.05 -15.07
CA PRO A 47 -12.36 3.27 -15.87
C PRO A 47 -12.61 4.53 -15.05
N SER A 48 -13.37 4.43 -13.96
CA SER A 48 -13.65 5.57 -13.08
C SER A 48 -12.39 6.01 -12.33
N VAL A 49 -11.64 5.04 -11.79
CA VAL A 49 -10.38 5.31 -11.07
C VAL A 49 -9.34 5.92 -12.01
N ARG A 50 -9.19 5.43 -13.25
CA ARG A 50 -8.25 6.04 -14.22
C ARG A 50 -8.61 7.49 -14.56
N LYS A 51 -9.91 7.81 -14.64
CA LYS A 51 -10.37 9.16 -14.97
C LYS A 51 -10.18 10.15 -13.81
N HIS A 52 -10.35 9.67 -12.57
CA HIS A 52 -10.31 10.49 -11.37
C HIS A 52 -9.52 9.78 -10.25
N PRO A 53 -8.19 9.62 -10.40
CA PRO A 53 -7.39 8.73 -9.56
C PRO A 53 -7.18 9.20 -8.12
N ASP A 54 -7.40 10.50 -7.86
CA ASP A 54 -7.26 11.13 -6.54
C ASP A 54 -8.60 11.65 -5.97
N ALA A 55 -9.73 11.21 -6.55
CA ALA A 55 -11.06 11.64 -6.13
C ALA A 55 -11.27 11.44 -4.62
N SER A 56 -11.98 12.39 -3.99
CA SER A 56 -12.20 12.39 -2.53
C SER A 56 -12.87 11.12 -2.02
N SER A 57 -13.77 10.54 -2.82
CA SER A 57 -14.49 9.29 -2.52
C SER A 57 -13.60 8.04 -2.55
N LEU A 58 -12.40 8.11 -3.15
CA LEU A 58 -11.42 7.01 -3.17
C LEU A 58 -10.53 7.02 -1.93
N GLN A 59 -10.37 8.17 -1.28
CA GLN A 59 -9.36 8.37 -0.24
C GLN A 59 -9.46 7.40 0.95
N PRO A 60 -10.64 7.03 1.47
CA PRO A 60 -10.72 6.07 2.57
C PRO A 60 -10.07 4.72 2.23
N GLU A 61 -10.38 4.15 1.07
CA GLU A 61 -9.84 2.87 0.64
C GLU A 61 -8.40 2.99 0.14
N LEU A 62 -8.04 4.09 -0.54
CA LEU A 62 -6.64 4.34 -0.94
C LEU A 62 -5.71 4.43 0.28
N ARG A 63 -6.17 4.98 1.41
CA ARG A 63 -5.39 4.99 2.66
C ARG A 63 -5.09 3.59 3.18
N ARG A 64 -5.99 2.62 2.98
CA ARG A 64 -5.75 1.23 3.39
C ARG A 64 -4.62 0.62 2.57
N VAL A 65 -4.70 0.74 1.23
CA VAL A 65 -3.62 0.29 0.32
C VAL A 65 -2.30 1.01 0.62
N TYR A 66 -2.33 2.32 0.82
CA TYR A 66 -1.17 3.13 1.16
C TYR A 66 -0.48 2.65 2.45
N ARG A 67 -1.25 2.42 3.53
CA ARG A 67 -0.69 1.95 4.80
C ARG A 67 -0.02 0.59 4.66
N ILE A 68 -0.63 -0.33 3.90
CA ILE A 68 -0.04 -1.63 3.60
C ILE A 68 1.28 -1.46 2.87
N TRP A 69 1.29 -0.69 1.79
CA TRP A 69 2.48 -0.51 0.97
C TRP A 69 3.63 0.14 1.75
N VAL A 70 3.36 1.24 2.46
CA VAL A 70 4.37 1.95 3.25
C VAL A 70 4.95 1.05 4.33
N ALA A 71 4.13 0.32 5.08
CA ALA A 71 4.63 -0.58 6.11
C ALA A 71 5.53 -1.70 5.55
N ILE A 72 5.21 -2.24 4.38
CA ILE A 72 6.06 -3.24 3.71
C ILE A 72 7.37 -2.60 3.22
N VAL A 73 7.34 -1.37 2.73
CA VAL A 73 8.54 -0.62 2.34
C VAL A 73 9.43 -0.34 3.57
N GLU A 74 8.83 0.07 4.69
CA GLU A 74 9.51 0.31 5.97
C GLU A 74 10.13 -0.95 6.56
N LEU A 75 9.43 -2.10 6.47
CA LEU A 75 9.99 -3.41 6.83
C LEU A 75 11.31 -3.70 6.09
N HIS A 76 11.48 -3.12 4.90
CA HIS A 76 12.68 -3.24 4.09
C HIS A 76 13.55 -1.98 4.08
N ALA A 77 13.47 -1.15 5.13
CA ALA A 77 14.26 0.06 5.31
C ALA A 77 14.19 1.02 4.09
N GLY A 78 13.00 1.18 3.51
CA GLY A 78 12.78 2.03 2.34
C GLY A 78 13.09 1.36 0.99
N ASN A 79 13.57 0.11 0.99
CA ASN A 79 13.94 -0.57 -0.27
C ASN A 79 12.71 -1.10 -1.02
N LYS A 80 12.14 -0.26 -1.88
CA LYS A 80 10.96 -0.59 -2.71
C LYS A 80 11.15 -1.83 -3.58
N LYS A 81 12.37 -2.13 -4.06
CA LYS A 81 12.64 -3.36 -4.83
C LYS A 81 12.42 -4.61 -3.97
N ARG A 82 12.94 -4.62 -2.73
CA ARG A 82 12.73 -5.72 -1.78
C ARG A 82 11.28 -5.84 -1.35
N ALA A 83 10.60 -4.71 -1.15
CA ALA A 83 9.16 -4.68 -0.87
C ALA A 83 8.33 -5.32 -1.99
N ARG A 84 8.64 -5.04 -3.26
CA ARG A 84 7.96 -5.70 -4.39
C ARG A 84 8.27 -7.20 -4.47
N ILE A 85 9.51 -7.62 -4.18
CA ILE A 85 9.84 -9.05 -4.09
C ILE A 85 9.00 -9.72 -2.99
N PHE A 86 8.88 -9.08 -1.83
CA PHE A 86 8.05 -9.56 -0.73
C PHE A 86 6.58 -9.70 -1.14
N LEU A 87 6.02 -8.74 -1.88
CA LEU A 87 4.64 -8.82 -2.37
C LEU A 87 4.39 -10.03 -3.28
N ASN A 88 5.41 -10.48 -4.01
CA ASN A 88 5.31 -11.60 -4.95
C ASN A 88 5.77 -12.95 -4.35
N ALA A 89 6.32 -12.96 -3.14
CA ALA A 89 6.82 -14.16 -2.50
C ALA A 89 5.73 -14.83 -1.65
N PRO A 90 5.64 -16.17 -1.66
CA PRO A 90 4.82 -16.92 -0.70
C PRO A 90 5.12 -16.50 0.74
N ASN A 91 4.08 -16.19 1.50
CA ASN A 91 4.24 -15.74 2.88
C ASN A 91 3.62 -16.75 3.86
N LYS A 92 4.44 -17.30 4.75
CA LYS A 92 4.01 -18.27 5.78
C LYS A 92 2.93 -17.75 6.73
N HIS A 93 2.82 -16.43 6.89
CA HIS A 93 1.78 -15.78 7.70
C HIS A 93 0.47 -15.56 6.94
N LEU A 94 0.47 -15.80 5.62
CA LEU A 94 -0.68 -15.69 4.72
C LEU A 94 -0.98 -17.05 4.07
N GLU A 95 -0.84 -18.15 4.83
CA GLU A 95 -1.12 -19.50 4.33
C GLU A 95 -0.33 -19.88 3.07
N ASN A 96 0.89 -19.35 2.94
CA ASN A 96 1.77 -19.48 1.76
C ASN A 96 1.26 -18.82 0.47
N GLN A 97 0.21 -18.00 0.52
CA GLN A 97 -0.15 -17.11 -0.58
C GLN A 97 0.78 -15.90 -0.62
N ALA A 98 1.00 -15.35 -1.82
CA ALA A 98 1.74 -14.11 -1.99
C ALA A 98 0.87 -12.91 -1.60
N PRO A 99 1.40 -11.89 -0.90
CA PRO A 99 0.63 -10.71 -0.52
C PRO A 99 -0.10 -10.01 -1.68
N VAL A 100 0.49 -10.01 -2.89
CA VAL A 100 -0.12 -9.40 -4.09
C VAL A 100 -1.46 -10.04 -4.46
N GLU A 101 -1.64 -11.33 -4.20
CA GLU A 101 -2.89 -12.05 -4.52
C GLU A 101 -4.09 -11.48 -3.75
N PHE A 102 -3.86 -11.00 -2.53
CA PHE A 102 -4.88 -10.37 -1.70
C PHE A 102 -5.25 -8.97 -2.23
N ILE A 103 -4.27 -8.23 -2.76
CA ILE A 103 -4.51 -6.95 -3.45
C ILE A 103 -5.34 -7.19 -4.71
N GLU A 104 -4.99 -8.21 -5.50
CA GLU A 104 -5.69 -8.56 -6.74
C GLU A 104 -7.13 -9.02 -6.51
N LYS A 105 -7.40 -9.73 -5.41
CA LYS A 105 -8.75 -10.14 -4.99
C LYS A 105 -9.55 -9.01 -4.32
N GLY A 106 -8.88 -7.92 -3.96
CA GLY A 106 -9.43 -6.84 -3.14
C GLY A 106 -9.79 -7.24 -1.71
N ASP A 107 -9.18 -8.32 -1.22
CA ASP A 107 -9.29 -8.72 0.18
C ASP A 107 -8.09 -8.20 0.97
N LEU A 108 -8.14 -6.94 1.39
CA LEU A 108 -7.04 -6.29 2.08
C LEU A 108 -6.88 -6.71 3.55
N LYS A 109 -7.89 -7.35 4.15
CA LYS A 109 -7.91 -7.62 5.60
C LYS A 109 -6.73 -8.48 6.08
N PRO A 110 -6.33 -9.56 5.37
CA PRO A 110 -5.16 -10.35 5.79
C PRO A 110 -3.86 -9.54 5.76
N LEU A 111 -3.72 -8.60 4.82
CA LEU A 111 -2.55 -7.73 4.73
C LEU A 111 -2.53 -6.68 5.85
N GLU A 112 -3.69 -6.14 6.22
CA GLU A 112 -3.83 -5.23 7.36
C GLU A 112 -3.39 -5.93 8.66
N GLY A 113 -3.87 -7.16 8.90
CA GLY A 113 -3.45 -7.95 10.06
C GLY A 113 -1.95 -8.31 10.05
N LEU A 114 -1.38 -8.60 8.88
CA LEU A 114 0.06 -8.83 8.74
C LEU A 114 0.86 -7.57 9.12
N VAL A 115 0.44 -6.40 8.66
CA VAL A 115 1.10 -5.11 8.96
C VAL A 115 0.99 -4.76 10.43
N GLU A 116 -0.17 -4.95 11.05
CA GLU A 116 -0.35 -4.78 12.49
C GLU A 116 0.60 -5.69 13.29
N ALA A 117 0.73 -6.96 12.88
CA ALA A 117 1.65 -7.91 13.52
C ALA A 117 3.14 -7.55 13.32
N ILE A 118 3.51 -6.96 12.18
CA ILE A 118 4.86 -6.44 11.94
C ILE A 118 5.14 -5.26 12.88
N ASN A 119 4.23 -4.29 12.94
CA ASN A 119 4.40 -3.08 13.74
C ASN A 119 4.42 -3.39 15.24
N ALA A 120 3.61 -4.34 15.72
CA ALA A 120 3.60 -4.75 17.13
C ALA A 120 4.93 -5.38 17.60
N ARG A 121 5.77 -5.85 16.67
CA ARG A 121 7.09 -6.44 16.97
C ARG A 121 8.22 -5.42 16.91
N GLN A 122 7.95 -4.19 16.47
CA GLN A 122 8.93 -3.11 16.47
C GLN A 122 8.73 -2.27 17.75
N PRO A 123 9.79 -2.05 18.56
CA PRO A 123 9.71 -1.08 19.64
C PRO A 123 9.55 0.32 19.05
N VAL A 124 8.60 1.09 19.58
CA VAL A 124 8.38 2.52 19.26
C VAL A 124 9.47 3.43 19.83
#